data_AF-A0A7G2CNN0-F1
#
_entry.id   AF-A0A7G2CNN0-F1
#
_cell.length_a   1.000
_cell.length_b   1.000
_cell.length_c   1.000
_cell.angle_alpha   90.00
_cell.angle_beta   90.00
_cell.angle_gamma   90.00
#
_symmetry.space_group_name_H-M   'P 1'
#
loop_
_entity.id
_entity.type
_entity.pdbx_description
1 polymer ?
#
loop_
_entity_poly.entity_id
_entity_poly.type
_entity_poly.pdbx_seq_one_letter_code
_entity_poly.pdbx_strand_id
1 'polypeptide(L)'
;MGDLIDRGEEDLECLNLAFDMFEQAKDSKNDVVLLLGNHELLNLELHFHYVAKNFGGFLSKELRRKAFEGPFGKFIKDNFKAMFVSEGVAFVHAGFENGPALVSPDQLNSRLQQALNDKDYRNPIFRSNGPFWSRKMVYDGYSGKCEETEKLLNFYGVERVVVGHTPQRQGRIGVLCGGKILAIDVGLSRWMYNNFAALEVLVDTVQLPDGRLEERTQLSEISKGGSRTVIEERRKFLNADADNDDL
;
A
#
# COMPACT_ATOMS: atom_id res chain seq x y z
N MET A 1 3.32 -3.30 0.58
CA MET A 1 2.90 -1.89 0.72
C MET A 1 4.13 -0.99 0.88
N GLY A 2 5.14 -1.11 0.02
CA GLY A 2 6.44 -0.46 0.21
C GLY A 2 7.20 -0.91 1.46
N ASP A 3 8.37 -0.32 1.67
CA ASP A 3 9.26 -0.51 2.82
C ASP A 3 9.61 -1.98 3.06
N LEU A 4 10.06 -2.65 2.00
CA LEU A 4 10.54 -4.02 2.03
C LEU A 4 11.96 -4.13 2.60
N ILE A 5 12.70 -3.02 2.60
CA ILE A 5 14.13 -2.94 2.93
C ILE A 5 14.42 -1.83 3.94
N ASP A 6 15.67 -1.83 4.42
CA ASP A 6 16.26 -1.00 5.47
C ASP A 6 15.81 -1.39 6.88
N ARG A 7 16.57 -0.91 7.87
CA ARG A 7 16.54 -1.29 9.30
C ARG A 7 17.00 -2.72 9.56
N GLY A 8 16.52 -3.66 8.75
CA GLY A 8 16.80 -5.09 8.84
C GLY A 8 18.18 -5.49 8.33
N GLU A 9 18.57 -6.69 8.73
CA GLU A 9 19.82 -7.31 8.29
C GLU A 9 19.59 -8.17 7.02
N GLU A 10 18.33 -8.37 6.62
CA GLU A 10 17.89 -9.33 5.61
C GLU A 10 17.25 -8.66 4.37
N ASP A 11 17.66 -7.43 4.05
CA ASP A 11 17.08 -6.68 2.91
C ASP A 11 17.20 -7.44 1.58
N LEU A 12 18.34 -8.10 1.34
CA LEU A 12 18.59 -8.87 0.12
C LEU A 12 17.60 -10.04 -0.01
N GLU A 13 17.34 -10.76 1.07
CA GLU A 13 16.38 -11.86 1.13
C GLU A 13 14.95 -11.35 0.91
N CYS A 14 14.58 -10.22 1.53
CA CYS A 14 13.28 -9.59 1.32
C CYS A 14 13.06 -9.16 -0.14
N LEU A 15 14.08 -8.58 -0.79
CA LEU A 15 14.02 -8.21 -2.20
C LEU A 15 13.90 -9.42 -3.11
N ASN A 16 14.70 -10.47 -2.88
CA ASN A 16 14.63 -11.69 -3.67
C ASN A 16 13.28 -12.37 -3.53
N LEU A 17 12.71 -12.43 -2.32
CA LEU A 17 11.37 -12.97 -2.11
C LEU A 17 10.30 -12.19 -2.87
N ALA A 18 10.34 -10.85 -2.82
CA ALA A 18 9.40 -10.01 -3.56
C ALA A 18 9.54 -10.20 -5.08
N PHE A 19 10.77 -10.36 -5.58
CA PHE A 19 11.03 -10.60 -6.99
C PHE A 19 10.51 -11.98 -7.43
N ASP A 20 10.84 -13.03 -6.66
CA ASP A 20 10.41 -14.40 -6.93
C ASP A 20 8.90 -14.52 -6.92
N MET A 21 8.23 -13.92 -5.93
CA MET A 21 6.76 -13.88 -5.85
C MET A 21 6.15 -13.16 -7.06
N PHE A 22 6.74 -12.05 -7.48
CA PHE A 22 6.28 -11.28 -8.63
C PHE A 22 6.43 -12.06 -9.94
N GLU A 23 7.57 -12.72 -10.17
CA GLU A 23 7.79 -13.54 -11.36
C GLU A 23 6.87 -14.77 -11.38
N GLN A 24 6.72 -15.47 -10.24
CA GLN A 24 5.81 -16.61 -10.13
C GLN A 24 4.35 -16.24 -10.41
N ALA A 25 3.94 -15.01 -10.05
CA ALA A 25 2.58 -14.54 -10.28
C ALA A 25 2.25 -14.38 -11.77
N LYS A 26 3.22 -13.99 -12.62
CA LYS A 26 3.01 -13.75 -14.06
C LYS A 26 2.49 -14.97 -14.83
N ASP A 27 2.90 -16.17 -14.41
CA ASP A 27 2.48 -17.44 -15.02
C ASP A 27 1.29 -18.08 -14.26
N SER A 28 0.65 -17.32 -13.38
CA SER A 28 -0.45 -17.78 -12.54
C SER A 28 -1.76 -17.03 -12.83
N LYS A 29 -2.83 -17.39 -12.12
CA LYS A 29 -4.09 -16.61 -12.13
C LYS A 29 -4.12 -15.52 -11.06
N ASN A 30 -3.05 -15.40 -10.28
CA ASN A 30 -2.92 -14.46 -9.17
C ASN A 30 -1.99 -13.32 -9.58
N ASP A 31 -2.20 -12.16 -9.00
CA ASP A 31 -1.35 -10.99 -9.19
C ASP A 31 -0.60 -10.60 -7.91
N VAL A 32 0.63 -10.14 -8.07
CA VAL A 32 1.41 -9.49 -7.00
C VAL A 32 1.65 -8.04 -7.40
N VAL A 33 1.09 -7.12 -6.62
CA VAL A 33 1.29 -5.68 -6.83
C VAL A 33 2.28 -5.15 -5.80
N LEU A 34 3.42 -4.66 -6.29
CA LEU A 34 4.44 -4.01 -5.46
C LEU A 34 4.21 -2.50 -5.49
N LEU A 35 4.07 -1.90 -4.30
CA LEU A 35 4.00 -0.44 -4.16
C LEU A 35 5.35 0.10 -3.71
N LEU A 36 5.75 1.25 -4.26
CA LEU A 36 6.96 1.94 -3.85
C LEU A 36 6.81 2.52 -2.44
N GLY A 37 7.74 2.18 -1.54
CA GLY A 37 7.91 2.84 -0.26
C GLY A 37 9.00 3.89 -0.27
N ASN A 38 9.09 4.66 0.81
CA ASN A 38 10.17 5.63 0.92
C ASN A 38 11.54 4.95 1.05
N HIS A 39 11.62 3.75 1.62
CA HIS A 39 12.90 3.05 1.76
C HIS A 39 13.44 2.52 0.41
N GLU A 40 12.57 2.07 -0.49
CA GLU A 40 12.99 1.77 -1.87
C GLU A 40 13.49 3.03 -2.59
N LEU A 41 12.78 4.16 -2.44
CA LEU A 41 13.18 5.44 -3.02
C LEU A 41 14.56 5.89 -2.50
N LEU A 42 14.80 5.82 -1.18
CA LEU A 42 16.08 6.15 -0.58
C LEU A 42 17.23 5.30 -1.16
N ASN A 43 17.00 4.01 -1.38
CA ASN A 43 18.03 3.13 -1.93
C ASN A 43 18.27 3.38 -3.43
N LEU A 44 17.24 3.75 -4.20
CA LEU A 44 17.40 4.21 -5.59
C LEU A 44 18.21 5.51 -5.67
N GLU A 45 18.06 6.39 -4.67
CA GLU A 45 18.86 7.62 -4.51
C GLU A 45 20.26 7.35 -3.91
N LEU A 46 20.59 6.09 -3.58
CA LEU A 46 21.84 5.68 -2.94
C LEU A 46 22.03 6.25 -1.52
N HIS A 47 20.93 6.62 -0.85
CA HIS A 47 20.88 7.11 0.51
C HIS A 47 20.70 5.96 1.51
N PHE A 48 21.82 5.37 1.95
CA PHE A 48 21.82 4.16 2.78
C PHE A 48 21.82 4.39 4.31
N HIS A 49 21.26 5.50 4.80
CA HIS A 49 21.39 5.88 6.21
C HIS A 49 20.52 5.04 7.18
N TYR A 50 19.54 4.30 6.68
CA TYR A 50 18.75 3.34 7.47
C TYR A 50 19.17 1.89 7.27
N VAL A 51 20.13 1.63 6.39
CA VAL A 51 20.62 0.28 6.12
C VAL A 51 21.39 -0.23 7.34
N ALA A 52 21.14 -1.50 7.72
CA ALA A 52 21.87 -2.12 8.81
C ALA A 52 23.38 -2.21 8.55
N LYS A 53 24.17 -2.46 9.61
CA LYS A 53 25.64 -2.49 9.53
C LYS A 53 26.17 -3.57 8.60
N ASN A 54 25.44 -4.67 8.43
CA ASN A 54 25.76 -5.75 7.49
C ASN A 54 25.31 -5.44 6.05
N PHE A 55 24.96 -4.18 5.77
CA PHE A 55 24.47 -3.71 4.49
C PHE A 55 23.17 -4.35 4.01
N GLY A 56 22.36 -4.91 4.93
CA GLY A 56 21.12 -5.61 4.60
C GLY A 56 21.36 -6.93 3.85
N GLY A 57 22.39 -7.68 4.26
CA GLY A 57 22.73 -8.98 3.67
C GLY A 57 23.68 -8.92 2.49
N PHE A 58 23.98 -7.72 1.97
CA PHE A 58 24.98 -7.53 0.92
C PHE A 58 26.41 -7.63 1.48
N LEU A 59 27.34 -8.24 0.72
CA LEU A 59 28.74 -8.40 1.20
C LEU A 59 29.46 -7.07 1.46
N SER A 60 29.02 -5.98 0.83
CA SER A 60 29.55 -4.64 1.09
C SER A 60 28.56 -3.55 0.65
N LYS A 61 28.75 -2.34 1.19
CA LYS A 61 28.07 -1.12 0.72
C LYS A 61 28.21 -0.91 -0.80
N GLU A 62 29.38 -1.23 -1.36
CA GLU A 62 29.64 -1.07 -2.80
C GLU A 62 28.85 -2.06 -3.65
N LEU A 63 28.69 -3.31 -3.18
CA LEU A 63 27.82 -4.26 -3.87
C LEU A 63 26.35 -3.87 -3.77
N ARG A 64 25.89 -3.36 -2.62
CA ARG A 64 24.54 -2.80 -2.50
C ARG A 64 24.33 -1.66 -3.51
N ARG A 65 25.26 -0.71 -3.58
CA ARG A 65 25.24 0.40 -4.56
C ARG A 65 25.08 -0.12 -5.98
N LYS A 66 25.93 -1.07 -6.39
CA LYS A 66 25.85 -1.69 -7.73
C LYS A 66 24.52 -2.41 -7.98
N ALA A 67 23.94 -3.04 -6.95
CA ALA A 67 22.68 -3.74 -7.10
C ALA A 67 21.49 -2.79 -7.31
N PHE A 68 21.47 -1.64 -6.62
CA PHE A 68 20.46 -0.59 -6.82
C PHE A 68 20.70 0.29 -8.05
N GLU A 69 21.92 0.37 -8.56
CA GLU A 69 22.17 0.93 -9.90
C GLU A 69 21.84 -0.07 -11.01
N GLY A 70 21.82 -1.35 -10.68
CA GLY A 70 21.66 -2.47 -11.61
C GLY A 70 20.31 -3.20 -11.44
N PRO A 71 20.32 -4.54 -11.26
CA PRO A 71 19.10 -5.35 -11.33
C PRO A 71 17.97 -4.93 -10.40
N PHE A 72 18.23 -4.67 -9.11
CA PHE A 72 17.17 -4.26 -8.18
C PHE A 72 16.65 -2.88 -8.51
N GLY A 73 17.53 -1.95 -8.88
CA GLY A 73 17.11 -0.62 -9.32
C GLY A 73 16.20 -0.67 -10.54
N LYS A 74 16.58 -1.45 -11.55
CA LYS A 74 15.77 -1.67 -12.74
C LYS A 74 14.42 -2.30 -12.38
N PHE A 75 14.42 -3.37 -11.58
CA PHE A 75 13.21 -4.07 -11.19
C PHE A 75 12.22 -3.14 -10.47
N ILE A 76 12.69 -2.35 -9.50
CA ILE A 76 11.83 -1.41 -8.76
C ILE A 76 11.23 -0.38 -9.72
N LYS A 77 12.04 0.26 -10.56
CA LYS A 77 11.57 1.30 -11.50
C LYS A 77 10.54 0.79 -12.51
N ASP A 78 10.68 -0.45 -12.96
CA ASP A 78 9.82 -1.01 -14.00
C ASP A 78 8.50 -1.56 -13.45
N ASN A 79 8.51 -2.07 -12.20
CA ASN A 79 7.39 -2.88 -11.71
C ASN A 79 6.65 -2.29 -10.51
N PHE A 80 7.24 -1.35 -9.76
CA PHE A 80 6.58 -0.79 -8.58
C PHE A 80 5.61 0.32 -8.97
N LYS A 81 4.47 0.36 -8.29
CA LYS A 81 3.42 1.37 -8.49
C LYS A 81 3.40 2.38 -7.35
N ALA A 82 2.94 3.59 -7.65
CA ALA A 82 2.65 4.60 -6.63
C ALA A 82 1.32 4.30 -5.93
N MET A 83 0.33 3.88 -6.71
CA MET A 83 -1.02 3.58 -6.23
C MET A 83 -1.62 2.43 -7.03
N PHE A 84 -2.43 1.62 -6.35
CA PHE A 84 -3.24 0.58 -6.97
C PHE A 84 -4.68 0.71 -6.49
N VAL A 85 -5.64 0.47 -7.38
CA VAL A 85 -7.07 0.50 -7.05
C VAL A 85 -7.71 -0.79 -7.54
N SER A 86 -8.45 -1.45 -6.67
CA SER A 86 -9.20 -2.67 -6.99
C SER A 86 -10.41 -2.78 -6.07
N GLU A 87 -11.56 -3.20 -6.58
CA GLU A 87 -12.78 -3.46 -5.80
C GLU A 87 -13.15 -2.32 -4.83
N GLY A 88 -13.08 -1.06 -5.30
CA GLY A 88 -13.38 0.11 -4.47
C GLY A 88 -12.37 0.37 -3.34
N VAL A 89 -11.18 -0.23 -3.38
CA VAL A 89 -10.11 -0.03 -2.40
C VAL A 89 -8.89 0.56 -3.07
N ALA A 90 -8.41 1.68 -2.55
CA ALA A 90 -7.13 2.27 -2.92
C ALA A 90 -6.00 1.76 -2.01
N PHE A 91 -4.84 1.48 -2.60
CA PHE A 91 -3.62 1.09 -1.89
C PHE A 91 -2.51 2.07 -2.23
N VAL A 92 -1.90 2.67 -1.22
CA VAL A 92 -0.77 3.60 -1.34
C VAL A 92 0.17 3.42 -0.14
N HIS A 93 1.45 3.70 -0.30
CA HIS A 93 2.41 3.43 0.77
C HIS A 93 2.17 4.26 2.06
N ALA A 94 2.08 5.59 1.99
CA ALA A 94 1.95 6.44 3.18
C ALA A 94 0.62 7.21 3.26
N GLY A 95 0.06 7.57 2.10
CA GLY A 95 -1.15 8.40 2.00
C GLY A 95 -0.84 9.78 1.43
N PHE A 96 -1.87 10.61 1.27
CA PHE A 96 -1.79 11.89 0.58
C PHE A 96 -2.06 13.06 1.54
N GLU A 97 -1.36 14.19 1.35
CA GLU A 97 -1.73 15.48 1.96
C GLU A 97 -2.41 16.36 0.90
N ASN A 98 -3.54 16.99 1.26
CA ASN A 98 -4.27 18.07 0.57
C ASN A 98 -4.33 18.02 -0.99
N GLY A 99 -5.55 17.97 -1.57
CA GLY A 99 -5.76 18.16 -3.03
C GLY A 99 -5.11 19.48 -3.52
N PRO A 100 -4.59 19.60 -4.77
CA PRO A 100 -5.27 19.50 -6.07
C PRO A 100 -4.43 18.77 -7.14
N ALA A 101 -3.46 17.94 -6.74
CA ALA A 101 -2.68 17.08 -7.65
C ALA A 101 -3.36 15.72 -7.90
N LEU A 102 -4.67 15.66 -7.64
CA LEU A 102 -5.50 14.48 -7.82
C LEU A 102 -5.55 14.16 -9.32
N VAL A 103 -4.81 13.13 -9.68
CA VAL A 103 -4.78 12.53 -11.00
C VAL A 103 -5.23 11.09 -10.88
N SER A 104 -5.60 10.49 -12.02
CA SER A 104 -5.96 9.07 -12.02
C SER A 104 -4.81 8.21 -11.48
N PRO A 105 -5.09 7.02 -10.92
CA PRO A 105 -4.05 6.09 -10.49
C PRO A 105 -3.00 5.82 -11.60
N ASP A 106 -3.45 5.69 -12.85
CA ASP A 106 -2.57 5.49 -14.00
C ASP A 106 -1.65 6.68 -14.24
N GLN A 107 -2.20 7.90 -14.21
CA GLN A 107 -1.40 9.12 -14.34
C GLN A 107 -0.38 9.26 -13.20
N LEU A 108 -0.74 8.88 -11.97
CA LEU A 108 0.19 8.88 -10.84
C LEU A 108 1.31 7.85 -11.04
N ASN A 109 0.97 6.65 -11.53
CA ASN A 109 1.95 5.61 -11.83
C ASN A 109 2.87 5.99 -13.00
N SER A 110 2.35 6.62 -14.05
CA SER A 110 3.18 7.14 -15.16
C SER A 110 4.12 8.26 -14.69
N ARG A 111 3.63 9.18 -13.84
CA ARG A 111 4.48 10.22 -13.23
C ARG A 111 5.59 9.62 -12.38
N LEU A 112 5.28 8.57 -11.62
CA LEU A 112 6.29 7.85 -10.85
C LEU A 112 7.37 7.28 -11.77
N GLN A 113 6.98 6.50 -12.78
CA GLN A 113 7.92 5.86 -13.69
C GLN A 113 8.79 6.89 -14.41
N GLN A 114 8.17 7.97 -14.91
CA GLN A 114 8.91 9.07 -15.56
C GLN A 114 9.92 9.69 -14.60
N ALA A 115 9.51 10.10 -13.41
CA ALA A 115 10.39 10.76 -12.45
C ALA A 115 11.54 9.84 -11.99
N LEU A 116 11.30 8.53 -11.84
CA LEU A 116 12.35 7.56 -11.54
C LEU A 116 13.34 7.36 -12.71
N ASN A 117 12.84 7.31 -13.94
CA ASN A 117 13.68 7.15 -15.14
C ASN A 117 14.54 8.38 -15.42
N ASP A 118 13.96 9.55 -15.26
CA ASP A 118 14.63 10.85 -15.41
C ASP A 118 15.56 11.17 -14.22
N LYS A 119 15.50 10.36 -13.15
CA LYS A 119 16.17 10.63 -11.86
C LYS A 119 15.79 12.00 -11.29
N ASP A 120 14.56 12.44 -11.55
CA ASP A 120 13.98 13.66 -10.99
C ASP A 120 13.48 13.40 -9.56
N TYR A 121 14.42 13.14 -8.64
CA TYR A 121 14.10 13.00 -7.21
C TYR A 121 13.63 14.31 -6.58
N ARG A 122 13.62 15.41 -7.36
CA ARG A 122 13.06 16.69 -6.93
C ARG A 122 11.56 16.80 -7.17
N ASN A 123 10.98 15.85 -7.91
CA ASN A 123 9.57 15.82 -8.24
C ASN A 123 8.68 15.92 -6.98
N PRO A 124 7.57 16.68 -7.02
CA PRO A 124 6.64 16.80 -5.89
C PRO A 124 6.15 15.46 -5.31
N ILE A 125 6.02 14.41 -6.12
CA ILE A 125 5.55 13.09 -5.62
C ILE A 125 6.52 12.45 -4.62
N PHE A 126 7.81 12.81 -4.66
CA PHE A 126 8.84 12.27 -3.77
C PHE A 126 9.07 13.12 -2.52
N ARG A 127 8.29 14.19 -2.34
CA ARG A 127 8.44 15.11 -1.20
C ARG A 127 7.69 14.60 0.03
N SER A 128 7.93 15.26 1.17
CA SER A 128 7.41 14.85 2.48
C SER A 128 5.88 14.79 2.55
N ASN A 129 5.19 15.59 1.74
CA ASN A 129 3.73 15.60 1.60
C ASN A 129 3.21 14.65 0.51
N GLY A 130 4.11 13.93 -0.17
CA GLY A 130 3.79 13.00 -1.24
C GLY A 130 3.36 11.61 -0.73
N PRO A 131 2.92 10.75 -1.66
CA PRO A 131 2.33 9.43 -1.37
C PRO A 131 3.25 8.45 -0.62
N PHE A 132 4.56 8.73 -0.59
CA PHE A 132 5.57 7.85 0.01
C PHE A 132 6.02 8.27 1.41
N TRP A 133 5.66 9.46 1.88
CA TRP A 133 6.23 10.02 3.12
C TRP A 133 5.20 10.57 4.10
N SER A 134 4.02 10.98 3.60
CA SER A 134 3.07 11.65 4.46
C SER A 134 2.51 10.72 5.53
N ARG A 135 2.49 11.22 6.78
CA ARG A 135 1.78 10.58 7.90
C ARG A 135 0.49 11.29 8.26
N LYS A 136 0.21 12.41 7.61
CA LYS A 136 -0.89 13.31 7.95
C LYS A 136 -2.24 12.59 7.89
N MET A 137 -2.48 11.80 6.85
CA MET A 137 -3.73 11.04 6.69
C MET A 137 -4.02 10.13 7.90
N VAL A 138 -3.02 9.38 8.38
CA VAL A 138 -3.16 8.50 9.54
C VAL A 138 -3.35 9.32 10.83
N TYR A 139 -2.58 10.39 11.02
CA TYR A 139 -2.68 11.24 12.21
C TYR A 139 -4.00 12.02 12.30
N ASP A 140 -4.48 12.54 11.18
CA ASP A 140 -5.78 13.19 11.07
C ASP A 140 -6.90 12.18 11.34
N GLY A 141 -6.78 10.96 10.80
CA GLY A 141 -7.71 9.87 11.08
C GLY A 141 -7.83 9.53 12.57
N TYR A 142 -6.71 9.45 13.29
CA TYR A 142 -6.71 9.29 14.75
C TYR A 142 -7.32 10.48 15.49
N SER A 143 -7.24 11.68 14.91
CA SER A 143 -7.82 12.90 15.46
C SER A 143 -9.30 13.11 15.06
N GLY A 144 -9.89 12.16 14.32
CA GLY A 144 -11.26 12.27 13.80
C GLY A 144 -11.44 13.27 12.65
N LYS A 145 -10.36 13.78 12.06
CA LYS A 145 -10.38 14.77 10.97
C LYS A 145 -10.39 14.06 9.61
N CYS A 146 -11.57 13.64 9.16
CA CYS A 146 -11.70 12.75 8.00
C CYS A 146 -12.08 13.45 6.69
N GLU A 147 -12.37 14.75 6.72
CA GLU A 147 -12.91 15.52 5.59
C GLU A 147 -12.04 15.44 4.33
N GLU A 148 -10.71 15.58 4.47
CA GLU A 148 -9.80 15.52 3.33
C GLU A 148 -9.68 14.11 2.76
N THR A 149 -9.70 13.09 3.62
CA THR A 149 -9.77 11.69 3.17
C THR A 149 -11.05 11.43 2.40
N GLU A 150 -12.19 11.89 2.90
CA GLU A 150 -13.49 11.70 2.23
C GLU A 150 -13.51 12.35 0.84
N LYS A 151 -12.97 13.56 0.71
CA LYS A 151 -12.81 14.20 -0.62
C LYS A 151 -11.94 13.38 -1.55
N LEU A 152 -10.85 12.81 -1.05
CA LEU A 152 -9.95 11.98 -1.84
C LEU A 152 -10.63 10.68 -2.29
N LEU A 153 -11.32 10.00 -1.38
CA LEU A 153 -12.06 8.78 -1.67
C LEU A 153 -13.13 9.02 -2.74
N ASN A 154 -13.89 10.12 -2.60
CA ASN A 154 -14.88 10.54 -3.60
C ASN A 154 -14.25 10.84 -4.97
N PHE A 155 -13.10 11.50 -5.01
CA PHE A 155 -12.39 11.77 -6.26
C PHE A 155 -11.99 10.49 -6.99
N TYR A 156 -11.45 9.51 -6.26
CA TYR A 156 -11.02 8.24 -6.83
C TYR A 156 -12.17 7.25 -7.08
N GLY A 157 -13.39 7.56 -6.61
CA GLY A 157 -14.53 6.64 -6.68
C GLY A 157 -14.30 5.37 -5.86
N VAL A 158 -13.56 5.46 -4.76
CA VAL A 158 -13.21 4.33 -3.88
C VAL A 158 -13.82 4.52 -2.49
N GLU A 159 -14.10 3.43 -1.81
CA GLU A 159 -14.73 3.43 -0.49
C GLU A 159 -13.73 3.65 0.65
N ARG A 160 -12.50 3.21 0.45
CA ARG A 160 -11.45 3.24 1.47
C ARG A 160 -10.05 3.26 0.87
N VAL A 161 -9.11 3.67 1.70
CA VAL A 161 -7.68 3.64 1.39
C VAL A 161 -6.92 2.83 2.43
N VAL A 162 -6.05 1.94 1.94
CA VAL A 162 -5.12 1.14 2.73
C VAL A 162 -3.75 1.78 2.65
N VAL A 163 -3.13 2.02 3.82
CA VAL A 163 -1.82 2.69 3.94
C VAL A 163 -0.89 1.91 4.86
N GLY A 164 0.41 1.98 4.57
CA GLY A 164 1.49 1.53 5.44
C GLY A 164 2.20 2.73 6.10
N HIS A 165 3.54 2.70 6.13
CA HIS A 165 4.48 3.77 6.50
C HIS A 165 4.42 4.31 7.94
N THR A 166 3.23 4.46 8.51
CA THR A 166 2.99 4.96 9.87
C THR A 166 2.72 3.77 10.77
N PRO A 167 3.71 3.27 11.54
CA PRO A 167 3.57 1.97 12.17
C PRO A 167 2.61 2.00 13.38
N GLN A 168 1.69 1.05 13.41
CA GLN A 168 0.69 0.85 14.45
C GLN A 168 1.30 0.09 15.63
N ARG A 169 1.76 0.82 16.65
CA ARG A 169 2.49 0.29 17.81
C ARG A 169 1.78 -0.83 18.58
N GLN A 170 0.45 -0.83 18.55
CA GLN A 170 -0.37 -1.82 19.26
C GLN A 170 -0.38 -3.19 18.58
N GLY A 171 0.23 -3.32 17.39
CA GLY A 171 0.29 -4.57 16.66
C GLY A 171 -1.01 -4.95 15.97
N ARG A 172 -1.93 -3.99 15.80
CA ARG A 172 -3.25 -4.14 15.19
C ARG A 172 -3.41 -3.15 14.05
N ILE A 173 -4.20 -3.53 13.05
CA ILE A 173 -4.58 -2.65 11.95
C ILE A 173 -5.36 -1.46 12.53
N GLY A 174 -4.93 -0.25 12.18
CA GLY A 174 -5.63 0.97 12.52
C GLY A 174 -6.86 1.14 11.64
N VAL A 175 -8.05 1.06 12.22
CA VAL A 175 -9.34 1.29 11.54
C VAL A 175 -9.80 2.70 11.89
N LEU A 176 -9.64 3.63 10.95
CA LEU A 176 -9.87 5.05 11.20
C LEU A 176 -11.00 5.58 10.31
N CYS A 177 -11.58 6.71 10.71
CA CYS A 177 -12.61 7.41 9.92
C CYS A 177 -13.82 6.54 9.53
N GLY A 178 -14.21 5.60 10.40
CA GLY A 178 -15.31 4.65 10.13
C GLY A 178 -14.99 3.64 9.03
N GLY A 179 -13.75 3.15 8.98
CA GLY A 179 -13.30 2.14 8.01
C GLY A 179 -12.80 2.72 6.68
N LYS A 180 -12.81 4.06 6.53
CA LYS A 180 -12.32 4.75 5.34
C LYS A 180 -10.80 4.71 5.19
N ILE A 181 -10.07 4.58 6.30
CA ILE A 181 -8.61 4.42 6.31
C ILE A 181 -8.27 3.14 7.07
N LEU A 182 -7.50 2.28 6.44
CA LEU A 182 -6.90 1.09 7.05
C LEU A 182 -5.38 1.27 7.10
N ALA A 183 -4.84 1.57 8.27
CA ALA A 183 -3.40 1.67 8.49
C ALA A 183 -2.84 0.30 8.89
N ILE A 184 -2.16 -0.37 7.96
CA ILE A 184 -1.81 -1.79 8.08
C ILE A 184 -0.34 -2.07 8.43
N ASP A 185 0.51 -1.06 8.42
CA ASP A 185 1.87 -1.22 8.91
C ASP A 185 1.86 -1.38 10.42
N VAL A 186 2.04 -2.60 10.93
CA VAL A 186 2.13 -2.86 12.38
C VAL A 186 3.57 -2.86 12.91
N GLY A 187 4.55 -2.56 12.07
CA GLY A 187 5.97 -2.69 12.37
C GLY A 187 6.41 -4.17 12.38
N LEU A 188 6.22 -4.86 11.25
CA LEU A 188 6.50 -6.30 11.08
C LEU A 188 7.94 -6.66 11.44
N SER A 189 8.89 -5.83 11.03
CA SER A 189 10.31 -6.05 11.28
C SER A 189 10.62 -6.14 12.77
N ARG A 190 11.45 -7.11 13.17
CA ARG A 190 11.99 -7.22 14.53
C ARG A 190 12.84 -6.02 14.93
N TRP A 191 13.32 -5.27 13.95
CA TRP A 191 14.08 -4.02 14.13
C TRP A 191 13.17 -2.80 14.30
N MET A 192 11.85 -3.00 14.25
CA MET A 192 10.81 -2.01 14.50
C MET A 192 10.01 -2.40 15.75
N TYR A 193 8.85 -3.07 15.58
CA TYR A 193 7.97 -3.45 16.69
C TYR A 193 7.71 -4.95 16.81
N ASN A 194 8.19 -5.77 15.86
CA ASN A 194 8.06 -7.23 15.86
C ASN A 194 6.60 -7.71 15.99
N ASN A 195 5.65 -6.94 15.47
CA ASN A 195 4.23 -7.31 15.44
C ASN A 195 3.88 -8.05 14.15
N PHE A 196 2.72 -8.68 14.09
CA PHE A 196 2.29 -9.45 12.92
C PHE A 196 0.82 -9.20 12.64
N ALA A 197 0.54 -8.61 11.48
CA ALA A 197 -0.80 -8.47 10.95
C ALA A 197 -0.74 -8.48 9.42
N ALA A 198 -1.76 -9.06 8.80
CA ALA A 198 -2.07 -8.85 7.39
C ALA A 198 -3.55 -8.49 7.26
N LEU A 199 -3.87 -7.63 6.30
CA LEU A 199 -5.24 -7.34 5.94
C LEU A 199 -5.70 -8.35 4.88
N GLU A 200 -6.80 -9.03 5.15
CA GLU A 200 -7.55 -9.83 4.17
C GLU A 200 -8.81 -9.08 3.78
N VAL A 201 -9.04 -8.93 2.48
CA VAL A 201 -10.24 -8.33 1.91
C VAL A 201 -10.90 -9.40 1.04
N LEU A 202 -12.05 -9.90 1.47
CA LEU A 202 -12.86 -10.86 0.71
C LEU A 202 -14.06 -10.13 0.15
N VAL A 203 -14.26 -10.24 -1.16
CA VAL A 203 -15.42 -9.68 -1.87
C VAL A 203 -16.10 -10.81 -2.61
N ASP A 204 -17.31 -11.15 -2.18
CA ASP A 204 -18.11 -12.23 -2.75
C ASP A 204 -19.44 -11.67 -3.27
N THR A 205 -19.85 -12.10 -4.47
CA THR A 205 -21.21 -11.82 -4.97
C THR A 205 -22.07 -13.06 -4.81
N VAL A 206 -23.17 -12.93 -4.08
CA VAL A 206 -24.12 -14.01 -3.81
C VAL A 206 -25.45 -13.69 -4.47
N GLN A 207 -26.00 -14.63 -5.24
CA GLN A 207 -27.37 -14.57 -5.70
C GLN A 207 -28.31 -15.07 -4.60
N LEU A 208 -29.24 -14.23 -4.18
CA LEU A 208 -30.25 -14.58 -3.19
C LEU A 208 -31.38 -15.41 -3.81
N PRO A 209 -32.17 -16.14 -3.00
CA PRO A 209 -33.29 -16.94 -3.48
C PRO A 209 -34.36 -16.16 -4.27
N ASP A 210 -34.47 -14.84 -4.03
CA ASP A 210 -35.38 -13.94 -4.73
C ASP A 210 -34.80 -13.37 -6.04
N GLY A 211 -33.61 -13.82 -6.45
CA GLY A 211 -32.94 -13.41 -7.67
C GLY A 211 -32.08 -12.15 -7.54
N ARG A 212 -32.13 -11.42 -6.41
CA ARG A 212 -31.27 -10.25 -6.19
C ARG A 212 -29.82 -10.65 -6.02
N LEU A 213 -28.90 -9.82 -6.50
CA LEU A 213 -27.46 -9.95 -6.26
C LEU A 213 -27.05 -9.13 -5.04
N GLU A 214 -26.38 -9.78 -4.09
CA GLU A 214 -25.80 -9.17 -2.90
C GLU A 214 -24.28 -9.32 -2.96
N GLU A 215 -23.56 -8.21 -3.03
CA GLU A 215 -22.13 -8.16 -2.80
C GLU A 215 -21.84 -8.10 -1.30
N ARG A 216 -20.92 -8.94 -0.85
CA ARG A 216 -20.47 -9.02 0.54
C ARG A 216 -19.00 -8.69 0.58
N THR A 217 -18.63 -7.71 1.39
CA THR A 217 -17.23 -7.39 1.68
C THR A 217 -16.93 -7.73 3.12
N GLN A 218 -15.96 -8.62 3.36
CA GLN A 218 -15.43 -8.91 4.69
C GLN A 218 -13.98 -8.46 4.78
N LEU A 219 -13.68 -7.69 5.81
CA LEU A 219 -12.34 -7.28 6.18
C LEU A 219 -11.90 -8.08 7.40
N SER A 220 -10.75 -8.74 7.31
CA SER A 220 -10.18 -9.49 8.43
C SER A 220 -8.73 -9.11 8.68
N GLU A 221 -8.36 -9.01 9.95
CA GLU A 221 -6.96 -9.00 10.38
C GLU A 221 -6.50 -10.44 10.58
N ILE A 222 -5.43 -10.82 9.88
CA ILE A 222 -4.75 -12.10 10.07
C ILE A 222 -3.59 -11.90 11.03
N SER A 223 -3.63 -12.53 12.20
CA SER A 223 -2.54 -12.49 13.18
C SER A 223 -1.50 -13.59 12.92
N LYS A 224 -0.40 -13.54 13.67
CA LYS A 224 0.59 -14.64 13.70
C LYS A 224 -0.11 -15.99 13.96
N GLY A 225 0.22 -16.99 13.16
CA GLY A 225 -0.41 -18.31 13.21
C GLY A 225 -1.69 -18.47 12.38
N GLY A 226 -2.12 -17.43 11.67
CA GLY A 226 -3.22 -17.51 10.69
C GLY A 226 -4.63 -17.33 11.27
N SER A 227 -4.75 -16.89 12.53
CA SER A 227 -6.05 -16.56 13.13
C SER A 227 -6.62 -15.30 12.46
N ARG A 228 -7.92 -15.35 12.12
CA ARG A 228 -8.65 -14.24 11.50
C ARG A 228 -9.52 -13.56 12.54
N THR A 229 -9.38 -12.25 12.68
CA THR A 229 -10.32 -11.40 13.43
C THR A 229 -11.05 -10.51 12.43
N VAL A 230 -12.38 -10.65 12.35
CA VAL A 230 -13.21 -9.78 11.51
C VAL A 230 -13.13 -8.35 12.03
N ILE A 231 -12.77 -7.44 11.13
CA ILE A 231 -12.74 -6.00 11.34
C ILE A 231 -14.11 -5.40 11.01
N GLU A 232 -14.66 -5.79 9.86
CA GLU A 232 -15.86 -5.20 9.29
C GLU A 232 -16.51 -6.19 8.30
N GLU A 233 -17.83 -6.19 8.27
CA GLU A 233 -18.63 -6.87 7.24
C GLU A 233 -19.64 -5.89 6.66
N ARG A 234 -19.70 -5.80 5.34
CA ARG A 234 -20.70 -5.03 4.60
C ARG A 234 -21.43 -5.89 3.59
N ARG A 235 -22.66 -5.47 3.30
CA ARG A 235 -23.53 -6.05 2.28
C ARG A 235 -24.13 -4.93 1.44
N LYS A 236 -24.09 -5.09 0.12
CA LYS A 236 -24.62 -4.13 -0.85
C LYS A 236 -25.42 -4.88 -1.90
N PHE A 237 -26.65 -4.46 -2.14
CA PHE A 237 -27.44 -4.99 -3.26
C PHE A 237 -26.97 -4.36 -4.56
N LEU A 238 -26.61 -5.17 -5.56
CA LEU A 238 -26.12 -4.68 -6.85
C LEU A 238 -27.26 -4.28 -7.79
N ASN A 239 -28.46 -4.84 -7.57
CA ASN A 239 -29.63 -4.65 -8.44
C ASN A 239 -30.82 -4.00 -7.71
N ALA A 240 -30.60 -3.31 -6.58
CA ALA A 240 -31.68 -2.59 -5.90
C ALA A 240 -31.92 -1.24 -6.60
N ASP A 241 -32.73 -1.31 -7.65
CA ASP A 241 -33.58 -0.29 -8.29
C ASP A 241 -32.93 0.97 -8.90
N ALA A 242 -32.91 0.93 -10.24
CA ALA A 242 -33.16 2.08 -11.12
C ALA A 242 -34.67 2.44 -11.20
N ASP A 243 -35.50 1.91 -10.30
CA ASP A 243 -36.96 2.04 -10.26
C ASP A 243 -37.44 2.69 -8.94
N ASN A 244 -37.04 3.94 -8.70
CA ASN A 244 -37.70 4.80 -7.70
C ASN A 244 -37.59 6.31 -8.05
N ASP A 245 -37.66 6.64 -9.33
CA ASP A 245 -38.14 7.96 -9.78
C ASP A 245 -39.61 7.80 -10.21
N ASP A 246 -40.50 7.64 -9.23
CA ASP A 246 -41.93 7.94 -9.34
C ASP A 246 -42.54 7.89 -7.93
N LEU A 247 -42.66 9.08 -7.31
CA LEU A 247 -43.83 9.58 -6.54
C LEU A 247 -43.53 10.96 -5.92
#